data_AF-D0IN91-F1
#
_entry.id   AF-D0IN91-F1
#
_cell.length_a   1.000
_cell.length_b   1.000
_cell.length_c   1.000
_cell.angle_alpha   90.00
_cell.angle_beta   90.00
_cell.angle_gamma   90.00
#
_symmetry.space_group_name_H-M   'P 1'
#
loop_
_entity.id
_entity.type
_entity.pdbx_description
1 polymer ?
#
loop_
_entity_poly.entity_id
_entity_poly.type
_entity_poly.pdbx_seq_one_letter_code
_entity_poly.pdbx_strand_id
1 'polypeptide(L)' 'SFSLMQMGKIASALNIYQRKKKLFYISILTSPTTGGVTASFGMLPNIIIAEPKAY' A
#
# COMPACT_ATOMS: atom_id res chain seq x y z
N SER A 1 -5.07 -15.37 12.51
CA SER A 1 -4.07 -15.41 11.42
C SER A 1 -4.58 -14.92 10.05
N PHE A 2 -5.89 -14.68 9.85
CA PHE A 2 -6.42 -14.28 8.53
C PHE A 2 -5.99 -12.86 8.08
N SER A 3 -5.88 -11.90 9.01
CA SER A 3 -5.53 -10.51 8.70
C SER A 3 -4.11 -10.36 8.11
N LEU A 4 -3.16 -11.18 8.54
CA LEU A 4 -1.79 -11.17 8.01
C LEU A 4 -1.74 -11.65 6.55
N MET A 5 -2.52 -12.68 6.20
CA MET A 5 -2.59 -13.18 4.83
C MET A 5 -3.19 -12.15 3.87
N GLN A 6 -4.09 -11.28 4.34
CA GLN A 6 -4.63 -10.19 3.51
C GLN A 6 -3.55 -9.22 3.06
N MET A 7 -2.54 -8.95 3.90
CA MET A 7 -1.40 -8.09 3.53
C MET A 7 -0.63 -8.67 2.35
N GLY A 8 -0.30 -9.97 2.40
CA GLY A 8 0.39 -10.66 1.32
C GLY A 8 -0.45 -10.74 0.04
N LYS A 9 -1.76 -10.97 0.16
CA LYS A 9 -2.69 -11.01 -0.98
C LYS A 9 -2.70 -9.69 -1.75
N ILE A 10 -2.84 -8.57 -1.04
CA ILE A 10 -2.91 -7.25 -1.66
C ILE A 10 -1.54 -6.85 -2.22
N ALA A 11 -0.44 -7.11 -1.51
CA ALA A 11 0.91 -6.83 -2.00
C ALA A 11 1.23 -7.56 -3.31
N SER A 12 0.84 -8.83 -3.44
CA SER A 12 1.01 -9.61 -4.67
C SER A 12 0.18 -9.05 -5.83
N ALA A 13 -1.08 -8.70 -5.58
CA ALA A 13 -1.94 -8.07 -6.60
C ALA A 13 -1.37 -6.71 -7.07
N LEU A 14 -0.86 -5.91 -6.14
CA LEU A 14 -0.23 -4.62 -6.45
C LEU A 14 1.04 -4.79 -7.29
N ASN A 15 1.87 -5.78 -6.98
CA ASN A 15 3.06 -6.10 -7.75
C ASN A 15 2.72 -6.53 -9.18
N ILE A 16 1.65 -7.31 -9.38
CA ILE A 16 1.16 -7.67 -10.72
C ILE A 16 0.67 -6.41 -11.47
N TYR A 17 -0.09 -5.55 -10.80
CA TYR A 17 -0.59 -4.29 -11.38
C TYR A 17 0.55 -3.40 -11.87
N GLN A 18 1.58 -3.19 -11.04
CA GLN A 18 2.72 -2.34 -11.38
C GLN A 18 3.65 -2.99 -12.39
N ARG A 19 4.07 -4.25 -12.18
CA ARG A 19 5.11 -4.88 -13.02
C ARG A 19 4.57 -5.49 -14.31
N LYS A 20 3.41 -6.17 -14.26
CA LYS A 20 2.85 -6.82 -15.46
C LYS A 20 2.02 -5.85 -16.30
N LYS A 21 1.17 -5.05 -15.68
CA LYS A 21 0.31 -4.09 -16.41
C LYS A 21 0.97 -2.73 -16.63
N LYS A 22 2.11 -2.45 -15.97
CA LYS A 22 2.83 -1.16 -16.05
C LYS A 22 1.92 0.03 -15.74
N LEU A 23 0.95 -0.19 -14.85
CA LEU A 23 0.00 0.84 -14.45
C LEU A 23 0.49 1.54 -13.18
N PHE A 24 0.22 2.83 -13.13
CA PHE A 24 0.66 3.71 -12.08
C PHE A 24 -0.27 3.62 -10.87
N TYR A 25 0.31 3.52 -9.68
CA TYR A 25 -0.43 3.47 -8.43
C TYR A 25 0.13 4.51 -7.44
N ILE A 26 -0.76 5.36 -6.94
CA ILE A 26 -0.46 6.37 -5.91
C ILE A 26 -1.18 5.95 -4.63
N SER A 27 -0.46 5.96 -3.51
CA SER A 27 -1.08 5.84 -2.19
C SER A 27 -1.19 7.21 -1.57
N ILE A 28 -2.38 7.54 -1.05
CA ILE A 28 -2.63 8.74 -0.27
C ILE A 28 -2.80 8.30 1.19
N LEU A 29 -1.80 8.59 2.02
CA LEU A 29 -1.77 8.26 3.44
C LEU A 29 -2.37 9.41 4.24
N THR A 30 -3.53 9.17 4.83
CA THR A 30 -4.23 10.09 5.73
C THR A 30 -4.01 9.69 7.19
N SER A 31 -4.02 10.65 8.10
CA SER A 31 -3.81 10.34 9.52
C SER A 31 -5.06 9.70 10.15
N PRO A 32 -4.96 8.62 10.95
CA PRO A 32 -3.78 7.79 11.20
C PRO A 32 -3.69 6.60 10.23
N THR A 33 -2.50 6.34 9.67
CA THR A 33 -2.22 5.12 8.89
C THR A 33 -1.08 4.36 9.55
N THR A 34 -1.38 3.26 10.23
CA THR A 34 -0.39 2.51 11.02
C THR A 34 -0.50 0.99 10.77
N GLY A 35 0.42 0.22 11.35
CA GLY A 35 0.36 -1.25 11.36
C GLY A 35 0.38 -1.89 9.97
N GLY A 36 -0.49 -2.89 9.77
CA GLY A 36 -0.46 -3.77 8.59
C GLY A 36 -0.78 -3.07 7.26
N VAL A 37 -1.51 -1.96 7.27
CA VAL A 37 -1.82 -1.18 6.06
C VAL A 37 -0.57 -0.42 5.59
N THR A 38 0.15 0.19 6.53
CA THR A 38 1.43 0.86 6.27
C THR A 38 2.47 -0.13 5.75
N ALA A 39 2.60 -1.27 6.44
CA ALA A 39 3.57 -2.32 6.10
C ALA A 39 3.21 -3.14 4.84
N SER A 40 2.13 -2.81 4.14
CA SER A 40 1.73 -3.48 2.91
C SER A 40 1.52 -2.48 1.76
N PHE A 41 0.31 -2.36 1.24
CA PHE A 41 0.02 -1.56 0.06
C PHE A 41 0.22 -0.05 0.27
N GLY A 42 0.24 0.42 1.53
CA GLY A 42 0.52 1.82 1.85
C GLY A 42 1.91 2.29 1.42
N MET A 43 2.94 1.45 1.57
CA MET A 43 4.35 1.76 1.27
C MET A 43 4.91 1.07 0.01
N LEU A 44 4.11 0.25 -0.67
CA LEU A 44 4.47 -0.37 -1.95
C LEU A 44 4.06 0.39 -3.25
N PRO A 45 3.51 1.63 -3.25
CA PRO A 45 3.10 2.32 -4.47
C PRO A 45 4.28 2.94 -5.23
N ASN A 46 4.01 3.46 -6.43
CA ASN A 46 5.00 4.24 -7.19
C ASN A 46 5.27 5.60 -6.53
N ILE A 47 4.22 6.25 -6.04
CA ILE A 47 4.29 7.51 -5.30
C ILE A 47 3.46 7.39 -4.03
N ILE A 48 4.01 7.92 -2.93
CA ILE A 48 3.32 8.09 -1.66
C ILE A 48 3.06 9.58 -1.47
N ILE A 49 1.80 9.95 -1.29
CA ILE A 49 1.37 11.27 -0.86
C ILE A 49 0.85 11.14 0.56
N ALA A 50 1.32 11.95 1.49
CA ALA A 50 0.84 11.93 2.86
C ALA A 50 0.32 13.31 3.26
N GLU A 51 -0.72 13.33 4.09
CA GLU A 51 -1.19 14.59 4.68
C GLU A 51 -0.10 15.19 5.59
N PRO A 52 0.01 16.54 5.65
CA PRO A 52 0.88 17.19 6.62
C PRO A 52 0.52 16.76 8.05
N LYS A 53 1.50 16.28 8.81
CA LYS A 53 1.34 15.71 10.17
C LYS A 53 0.63 14.34 10.22
N ALA A 54 0.54 13.61 9.11
CA ALA A 54 0.13 12.20 9.14
C ALA A 54 1.11 11.37 9.98
N TYR A 55 0.57 10.51 10.85
CA TYR A 55 1.33 9.59 11.70
C TYR A 55 0.75 8.17 11.67
#